data_AF-A0A371YXE7-F1
#
_entry.id   AF-A0A371YXE7-F1
#
_cell.length_a   1.000
_cell.length_b   1.000
_cell.length_c   1.000
_cell.angle_alpha   90.00
_cell.angle_beta   90.00
_cell.angle_gamma   90.00
#
_symmetry.space_group_name_H-M   'P 1'
#
loop_
_entity.id
_entity.type
_entity.pdbx_description
1 polymer ?
#
loop_
_entity_poly.entity_id
_entity_poly.type
_entity_poly.pdbx_seq_one_letter_code
_entity_poly.pdbx_strand_id
1 'polypeptide(L)'
;MTDNPAPVEPIANALTVARFPLERRKARSVEFMQMLSLDRDDVVEVMKEAGQKPPYALSTLKREGAREVRSRLREWDLSVFADAAELEDALRAWFQPAVTLAISETAEARDLIIRERQIRLATNVEQRLMDTAYRQQRALAAQQVSETWILSGRIIGGWEVVIACLERYREGRHVRKTKSEKLPVSTPVQTEPVVQDGNVVSLGAWRNRSKGTG
;
A
#
# COMPACT_ATOMS: atom_id res chain seq x y z
N MET A 1 -50.71 -11.27 -13.20
CA MET A 1 -49.39 -11.88 -13.42
C MET A 1 -48.36 -10.86 -12.97
N THR A 2 -47.79 -11.07 -11.79
CA THR A 2 -46.80 -10.18 -11.17
C THR A 2 -45.48 -10.94 -11.10
N ASP A 3 -44.60 -10.66 -12.05
CA ASP A 3 -43.23 -11.19 -12.04
C ASP A 3 -42.43 -10.43 -10.97
N ASN A 4 -42.31 -11.05 -9.80
CA ASN A 4 -41.32 -10.67 -8.80
C ASN A 4 -39.95 -11.15 -9.29
N PRO A 5 -38.91 -10.30 -9.38
CA PRO A 5 -37.57 -10.80 -9.63
C PRO A 5 -37.14 -11.65 -8.43
N ALA A 6 -36.68 -12.87 -8.73
CA ALA A 6 -36.26 -13.84 -7.72
C ALA A 6 -35.19 -13.25 -6.79
N PRO A 7 -35.16 -13.62 -5.50
CA PRO A 7 -34.11 -13.20 -4.58
C PRO A 7 -32.76 -13.68 -5.11
N VAL A 8 -31.83 -12.75 -5.31
CA VAL A 8 -30.46 -13.09 -5.67
C VAL A 8 -29.84 -13.77 -4.45
N GLU A 9 -29.67 -15.09 -4.52
CA GLU A 9 -28.98 -15.86 -3.49
C GLU A 9 -27.57 -15.27 -3.26
N PRO A 10 -27.12 -15.10 -2.00
CA PRO A 10 -25.76 -14.70 -1.74
C PRO A 10 -24.84 -15.83 -2.22
N ILE A 11 -24.12 -15.59 -3.31
CA ILE A 11 -23.19 -16.57 -3.88
C ILE A 11 -22.17 -16.93 -2.81
N ALA A 12 -22.32 -18.13 -2.25
CA ALA A 12 -21.42 -18.80 -1.32
C ALA A 12 -20.10 -19.23 -1.98
N ASN A 13 -19.52 -18.35 -2.81
CA ASN A 13 -18.21 -18.47 -3.42
C ASN A 13 -17.57 -17.09 -3.48
N ALA A 14 -17.49 -16.42 -2.32
CA ALA A 14 -16.44 -15.45 -2.11
C ALA A 14 -15.12 -16.19 -2.41
N LEU A 15 -14.49 -15.88 -3.53
CA LEU A 15 -13.15 -16.36 -3.87
C LEU A 15 -12.14 -15.56 -3.03
N THR A 16 -12.34 -15.57 -1.72
CA THR A 16 -11.50 -14.96 -0.69
C THR A 16 -10.13 -15.60 -0.75
N VAL A 17 -9.14 -14.96 -1.38
CA VAL A 17 -7.69 -15.07 -1.09
C VAL A 17 -7.08 -16.50 -1.04
N ALA A 18 -7.85 -17.54 -1.33
CA ALA A 18 -7.56 -18.92 -0.94
C ALA A 18 -6.83 -19.69 -2.04
N ARG A 19 -6.58 -19.07 -3.19
CA ARG A 19 -5.93 -19.70 -4.34
C ARG A 19 -4.40 -19.54 -4.40
N PHE A 20 -3.77 -18.85 -3.44
CA PHE A 20 -2.31 -18.84 -3.37
C PHE A 20 -1.80 -19.99 -2.48
N PRO A 21 -0.83 -20.80 -2.94
CA PRO A 21 -0.23 -21.88 -2.15
C PRO A 21 0.24 -21.37 -0.79
N LEU A 22 -0.02 -22.15 0.27
CA LEU A 22 0.30 -21.84 1.68
C LEU A 22 1.76 -21.37 1.89
N GLU A 23 2.69 -21.85 1.07
CA GLU A 23 4.11 -21.47 1.13
C GLU A 23 4.37 -20.02 0.71
N ARG A 24 3.64 -19.50 -0.28
CA ARG A 24 3.75 -18.08 -0.69
C ARG A 24 3.05 -17.13 0.28
N ARG A 25 2.08 -17.62 1.07
CA ARG A 25 1.41 -16.81 2.12
C ARG A 25 2.33 -16.49 3.30
N LYS A 26 3.38 -17.29 3.53
CA LYS A 26 4.37 -17.06 4.59
C LYS A 26 5.33 -15.93 4.23
N ALA A 27 5.60 -15.72 2.95
CA ALA A 27 6.30 -14.55 2.45
C ALA A 27 5.29 -13.46 2.10
N ARG A 28 4.72 -12.78 3.10
CA ARG A 28 3.98 -11.52 2.92
C ARG A 28 4.94 -10.41 2.48
N SER A 29 5.58 -10.59 1.33
CA SER A 29 6.67 -9.77 0.84
C SER A 29 6.19 -8.79 -0.23
N VAL A 30 7.02 -7.81 -0.54
CA VAL A 30 6.72 -6.83 -1.59
C VAL A 30 6.63 -7.51 -2.96
N GLU A 31 7.41 -8.56 -3.21
CA GLU A 31 7.34 -9.35 -4.45
C GLU A 31 5.99 -10.06 -4.57
N PHE A 32 5.45 -10.57 -3.47
CA PHE A 32 4.09 -11.14 -3.45
C PHE A 32 3.03 -10.08 -3.73
N MET A 33 3.14 -8.91 -3.11
CA MET A 33 2.26 -7.78 -3.39
C MET A 33 2.35 -7.34 -4.86
N GLN A 34 3.54 -7.31 -5.46
CA GLN A 34 3.73 -6.99 -6.88
C GLN A 34 3.02 -8.00 -7.80
N MET A 35 3.06 -9.30 -7.50
CA MET A 35 2.26 -10.31 -8.22
C MET A 35 0.75 -10.08 -8.06
N LEU A 36 0.35 -9.50 -6.92
CA LEU A 36 -1.04 -9.12 -6.66
C LEU A 36 -1.44 -7.77 -7.27
N SER A 37 -0.55 -7.03 -7.93
CA SER A 37 -0.87 -5.70 -8.47
C SER A 37 -2.15 -5.70 -9.32
N LEU A 38 -2.93 -4.64 -9.17
CA LEU A 38 -4.07 -4.39 -10.04
C LEU A 38 -3.57 -4.04 -11.45
N ASP A 39 -4.37 -4.37 -12.46
CA ASP A 39 -4.11 -3.90 -13.82
C ASP A 39 -4.57 -2.44 -13.95
N ARG A 40 -3.78 -1.61 -14.62
CA ARG A 40 -4.10 -0.18 -14.76
C ARG A 40 -5.39 0.03 -15.55
N ASP A 41 -5.60 -0.74 -16.59
CA ASP A 41 -6.75 -0.55 -17.47
C ASP A 41 -8.03 -0.98 -16.75
N ASP A 42 -7.97 -2.02 -15.92
CA ASP A 42 -9.06 -2.41 -15.02
C ASP A 42 -9.41 -1.30 -14.02
N VAL A 43 -8.40 -0.66 -13.40
CA VAL A 43 -8.63 0.47 -12.48
C VAL A 43 -9.23 1.67 -13.21
N VAL A 44 -8.70 2.03 -14.39
CA VAL A 44 -9.23 3.12 -15.22
C VAL A 44 -10.67 2.86 -15.63
N GLU A 45 -10.97 1.63 -16.03
CA GLU A 45 -12.30 1.19 -16.40
C GLU A 45 -13.28 1.37 -15.23
N VAL A 46 -12.95 0.86 -14.03
CA VAL A 46 -13.78 1.01 -12.83
C VAL A 46 -14.01 2.47 -12.46
N MET A 47 -12.97 3.31 -12.50
CA MET A 47 -13.11 4.73 -12.19
C MET A 47 -14.00 5.46 -13.20
N LYS A 48 -13.79 5.21 -14.50
CA LYS A 48 -14.60 5.80 -15.59
C LYS A 48 -16.06 5.44 -15.42
N GLU A 49 -16.32 4.17 -15.17
CA GLU A 49 -17.64 3.62 -14.94
C GLU A 49 -18.34 4.25 -13.72
N ALA A 50 -17.61 4.55 -12.65
CA ALA A 50 -18.13 5.28 -11.50
C ALA A 50 -18.27 6.80 -11.72
N GLY A 51 -17.96 7.31 -12.92
CA GLY A 51 -17.95 8.76 -13.20
C GLY A 51 -16.83 9.50 -12.47
N GLN A 52 -15.80 8.80 -12.02
CA GLN A 52 -14.65 9.35 -11.30
C GLN A 52 -13.48 9.65 -12.25
N LYS A 53 -12.60 10.54 -11.81
CA LYS A 53 -11.38 10.88 -12.56
C LYS A 53 -10.46 9.65 -12.66
N PRO A 54 -9.69 9.48 -13.73
CA PRO A 54 -8.74 8.38 -13.85
C PRO A 54 -7.69 8.42 -12.73
N PRO A 55 -7.13 7.27 -12.34
CA PRO A 55 -6.13 7.20 -11.30
C PRO A 55 -4.82 7.87 -11.74
N TYR A 56 -4.00 8.29 -10.78
CA TYR A 56 -2.64 8.73 -11.05
C TYR A 56 -1.81 7.62 -11.69
N ALA A 57 -0.86 8.01 -12.56
CA ALA A 57 0.06 7.06 -13.16
C ALA A 57 0.92 6.36 -12.09
N LEU A 58 1.13 5.05 -12.26
CA LEU A 58 1.92 4.24 -11.31
C LEU A 58 3.32 4.81 -11.07
N SER A 59 3.97 5.35 -12.11
CA SER A 59 5.28 6.01 -12.01
C SER A 59 5.28 7.22 -11.08
N THR A 60 4.18 7.97 -11.02
CA THR A 60 4.03 9.12 -10.11
C THR A 60 3.90 8.63 -8.67
N LEU A 61 3.04 7.63 -8.44
CA LEU A 61 2.82 7.04 -7.12
C LEU A 61 4.09 6.39 -6.57
N LYS A 62 4.84 5.67 -7.41
CA LYS A 62 6.16 5.14 -7.05
C LYS A 62 7.12 6.24 -6.62
N ARG A 63 7.19 7.34 -7.37
CA ARG A 63 8.05 8.48 -7.04
C ARG A 63 7.68 9.11 -5.69
N GLU A 64 6.39 9.22 -5.40
CA GLU A 64 5.89 9.71 -4.11
C GLU A 64 6.29 8.79 -2.96
N GLY A 65 6.02 7.49 -3.07
CA GLY A 65 6.41 6.51 -2.06
C GLY A 65 7.92 6.45 -1.85
N ALA A 66 8.69 6.49 -2.94
CA ALA A 66 10.15 6.58 -2.88
C ALA A 66 10.63 7.84 -2.14
N ARG A 67 9.97 8.99 -2.35
CA ARG A 67 10.31 10.24 -1.64
C ARG A 67 10.02 10.12 -0.15
N GLU A 68 8.87 9.57 0.22
CA GLU A 68 8.47 9.40 1.62
C GLU A 68 9.43 8.47 2.37
N VAL A 69 9.68 7.28 1.82
CA VAL A 69 10.60 6.31 2.41
C VAL A 69 12.01 6.87 2.51
N ARG A 70 12.50 7.57 1.48
CA ARG A 70 13.80 8.23 1.52
C ARG A 70 13.88 9.28 2.62
N SER A 71 12.80 10.01 2.89
CA SER A 71 12.77 10.98 4.00
C SER A 71 12.91 10.27 5.34
N ARG A 72 12.14 9.21 5.56
CA ARG A 72 12.18 8.42 6.80
C ARG A 72 13.54 7.76 7.03
N LEU A 73 14.12 7.16 6.00
CA LEU A 73 15.43 6.52 6.10
C LEU A 73 16.58 7.51 6.36
N ARG A 74 16.40 8.82 6.11
CA ARG A 74 17.41 9.82 6.50
C ARG A 74 17.46 10.06 8.01
N GLU A 75 16.38 9.71 8.72
CA GLU A 75 16.28 9.84 10.17
C GLU A 75 16.86 8.60 10.89
N TRP A 76 17.16 7.53 10.15
CA TRP A 76 17.75 6.32 10.70
C TRP A 76 19.26 6.50 10.89
N ASP A 77 19.74 6.16 12.08
CA ASP A 77 21.17 5.97 12.31
C ASP A 77 21.56 4.58 11.82
N LEU A 78 22.21 4.52 10.66
CA LEU A 78 22.65 3.25 10.08
C LEU A 78 23.89 2.67 10.77
N SER A 79 24.59 3.45 11.61
CA SER A 79 25.81 2.97 12.28
C SER A 79 25.54 2.01 13.45
N VAL A 80 24.29 1.92 13.90
CA VAL A 80 23.87 1.04 15.00
C VAL A 80 23.76 -0.44 14.60
N PHE A 81 23.68 -0.73 13.30
CA PHE A 81 23.54 -2.09 12.79
C PHE A 81 24.92 -2.73 12.64
N ALA A 82 25.09 -3.96 13.11
CA ALA A 82 26.35 -4.68 13.04
C ALA A 82 26.70 -5.08 11.60
N ASP A 83 25.69 -5.46 10.81
CA ASP A 83 25.87 -5.90 9.44
C ASP A 83 24.65 -5.62 8.55
N ALA A 84 24.78 -5.99 7.26
CA ALA A 84 23.74 -5.76 6.27
C ALA A 84 22.51 -6.66 6.47
N ALA A 85 22.65 -7.81 7.15
CA ALA A 85 21.53 -8.71 7.41
C ALA A 85 20.65 -8.16 8.53
N GLU A 86 21.26 -7.65 9.61
CA GLU A 86 20.54 -6.99 10.70
C GLU A 86 19.76 -5.75 10.21
N LEU A 87 20.39 -4.93 9.35
CA LEU A 87 19.71 -3.80 8.71
C LEU A 87 18.55 -4.28 7.80
N GLU A 88 18.74 -5.36 7.04
CA GLU A 88 17.69 -5.93 6.19
C GLU A 88 16.48 -6.39 7.00
N ASP A 89 16.70 -7.08 8.12
CA ASP A 89 15.63 -7.53 9.01
C ASP A 89 14.88 -6.35 9.62
N ALA A 90 15.59 -5.32 10.09
CA ALA A 90 14.97 -4.11 10.62
C ALA A 90 14.13 -3.36 9.57
N LEU A 91 14.65 -3.22 8.35
CA LEU A 91 13.93 -2.57 7.25
C LEU A 91 12.72 -3.38 6.79
N ARG A 92 12.84 -4.71 6.70
CA ARG A 92 11.71 -5.60 6.41
C ARG A 92 10.64 -5.49 7.48
N ALA A 93 11.01 -5.55 8.76
CA ALA A 93 10.08 -5.40 9.88
C ALA A 93 9.35 -4.05 9.84
N TRP A 94 10.07 -2.96 9.53
CA TRP A 94 9.49 -1.63 9.40
C TRP A 94 8.49 -1.53 8.23
N PHE A 95 8.75 -2.19 7.09
CA PHE A 95 7.87 -2.17 5.93
C PHE A 95 6.68 -3.14 6.04
N GLN A 96 6.82 -4.20 6.83
CA GLN A 96 5.92 -5.34 6.88
C GLN A 96 4.44 -4.99 7.15
N PRO A 97 4.10 -4.04 8.05
CA PRO A 97 2.70 -3.66 8.29
C PRO A 97 2.04 -3.07 7.03
N ALA A 98 2.74 -2.19 6.31
CA ALA A 98 2.23 -1.57 5.10
C ALA A 98 2.02 -2.61 3.99
N VAL A 99 2.98 -3.51 3.81
CA VAL A 99 2.88 -4.62 2.83
C VAL A 99 1.71 -5.54 3.15
N THR A 100 1.54 -5.89 4.44
CA THR A 100 0.44 -6.76 4.88
C THR A 100 -0.92 -6.13 4.60
N LEU A 101 -1.08 -4.83 4.90
CA LEU A 101 -2.30 -4.09 4.61
C LEU A 101 -2.58 -4.06 3.11
N ALA A 102 -1.58 -3.69 2.30
CA ALA A 102 -1.74 -3.59 0.86
C ALA A 102 -2.09 -4.93 0.20
N ILE A 103 -1.53 -6.05 0.67
CA ILE A 103 -1.94 -7.39 0.19
C ILE A 103 -3.43 -7.64 0.44
N SER A 104 -3.94 -7.30 1.63
CA SER A 104 -5.36 -7.48 1.96
C SER A 104 -6.25 -6.59 1.10
N GLU A 105 -5.95 -5.29 1.04
CA GLU A 105 -6.73 -4.31 0.28
C GLU A 105 -6.67 -4.59 -1.23
N THR A 106 -5.57 -5.15 -1.73
CA THR A 106 -5.43 -5.55 -3.13
C THR A 106 -6.28 -6.76 -3.47
N ALA A 107 -6.38 -7.73 -2.57
CA ALA A 107 -7.27 -8.85 -2.77
C ALA A 107 -8.75 -8.40 -2.80
N GLU A 108 -9.14 -7.55 -1.85
CA GLU A 108 -10.49 -6.98 -1.80
C GLU A 108 -10.82 -6.14 -3.04
N ALA A 109 -9.89 -5.30 -3.49
CA ALA A 109 -10.07 -4.50 -4.70
C ALA A 109 -10.23 -5.36 -5.96
N ARG A 110 -9.50 -6.48 -6.07
CA ARG A 110 -9.70 -7.44 -7.17
C ARG A 110 -11.09 -8.06 -7.16
N ASP A 111 -11.57 -8.45 -5.98
CA ASP A 111 -12.91 -9.01 -5.83
C ASP A 111 -13.99 -7.99 -6.22
N LEU A 112 -13.79 -6.71 -5.87
CA LEU A 112 -14.67 -5.61 -6.29
C LEU A 112 -14.67 -5.42 -7.80
N ILE A 113 -13.50 -5.41 -8.46
CA ILE A 113 -13.39 -5.30 -9.92
C ILE A 113 -14.14 -6.46 -10.61
N ILE A 114 -13.96 -7.68 -10.12
CA ILE A 114 -14.63 -8.87 -10.66
C ILE A 114 -16.15 -8.78 -10.48
N ARG A 115 -16.61 -8.39 -9.29
CA ARG A 115 -18.03 -8.22 -8.99
C ARG A 115 -18.67 -7.17 -9.89
N GLU A 116 -18.03 -6.02 -10.07
CA GLU A 116 -18.50 -4.97 -10.98
C GLU A 116 -18.57 -5.48 -12.43
N ARG A 117 -17.56 -6.23 -12.89
CA ARG A 117 -17.60 -6.89 -14.21
C ARG A 117 -18.82 -7.81 -14.36
N GLN A 118 -19.08 -8.65 -13.37
CA GLN A 118 -20.22 -9.57 -13.40
C GLN A 118 -21.57 -8.84 -13.43
N ILE A 119 -21.74 -7.81 -12.59
CA ILE A 119 -22.97 -7.01 -12.59
C ILE A 119 -23.20 -6.37 -13.95
N ARG A 120 -22.15 -5.81 -14.58
CA ARG A 120 -22.25 -5.21 -15.92
C ARG A 120 -22.63 -6.21 -16.99
N LEU A 121 -22.18 -7.45 -16.90
CA LEU A 121 -22.56 -8.51 -17.83
C LEU A 121 -24.01 -8.98 -17.62
N ALA A 122 -24.51 -8.91 -16.38
CA ALA A 122 -25.85 -9.36 -16.03
C ALA A 122 -26.94 -8.27 -16.18
N THR A 123 -26.56 -6.99 -16.27
CA THR A 123 -27.51 -5.86 -16.26
C THR A 123 -27.30 -4.88 -17.41
N ASN A 124 -28.38 -4.39 -17.98
CA ASN A 124 -28.30 -3.35 -19.01
C ASN A 124 -27.93 -1.99 -18.38
N VAL A 125 -27.55 -1.02 -19.22
CA VAL A 125 -27.08 0.30 -18.76
C VAL A 125 -28.22 1.09 -18.10
N GLU A 126 -29.43 1.03 -18.63
CA GLU A 126 -30.58 1.78 -18.13
C GLU A 126 -30.98 1.36 -16.71
N GLN A 127 -31.03 0.06 -16.44
CA GLN A 127 -31.28 -0.50 -15.11
C GLN A 127 -30.25 0.01 -14.09
N ARG A 128 -28.96 -0.01 -14.46
CA ARG A 128 -27.88 0.48 -13.61
C ARG A 128 -27.93 1.99 -13.35
N LEU A 129 -28.43 2.77 -14.30
CA LEU A 129 -28.57 4.22 -14.14
C LEU A 129 -29.76 4.58 -13.25
N MET A 130 -30.84 3.79 -13.29
CA MET A 130 -32.03 4.03 -12.46
C MET A 130 -31.85 3.52 -11.03
N ASP A 131 -30.99 2.52 -10.81
CA ASP A 131 -30.67 2.01 -9.47
C ASP A 131 -29.70 2.95 -8.72
N THR A 132 -30.24 3.69 -7.76
CA THR A 132 -29.45 4.62 -6.94
C THR A 132 -28.57 3.90 -5.91
N ALA A 133 -29.01 2.76 -5.39
CA ALA A 133 -28.22 1.98 -4.43
C ALA A 133 -26.98 1.40 -5.12
N TYR A 134 -27.16 0.84 -6.32
CA TYR A 134 -26.05 0.36 -7.13
C TYR A 134 -25.04 1.48 -7.46
N ARG A 135 -25.51 2.66 -7.88
CA ARG A 135 -24.61 3.80 -8.16
C ARG A 135 -23.77 4.22 -6.95
N GLN A 136 -24.35 4.24 -5.76
CA GLN A 136 -23.63 4.55 -4.53
C GLN A 136 -22.60 3.46 -4.20
N GLN A 137 -22.99 2.19 -4.28
CA GLN A 137 -22.10 1.06 -4.05
C GLN A 137 -20.91 1.07 -5.04
N ARG A 138 -21.19 1.35 -6.31
CA ARG A 138 -20.19 1.47 -7.37
C ARG A 138 -19.19 2.59 -7.09
N ALA A 139 -19.67 3.75 -6.64
CA ALA A 139 -18.80 4.88 -6.31
C ALA A 139 -17.86 4.54 -5.13
N LEU A 140 -18.36 3.84 -4.12
CA LEU A 140 -17.56 3.36 -3.00
C LEU A 140 -16.53 2.30 -3.44
N ALA A 141 -16.93 1.35 -4.30
CA ALA A 141 -16.03 0.34 -4.84
C ALA A 141 -14.90 0.98 -5.66
N ALA A 142 -15.22 1.96 -6.51
CA ALA A 142 -14.22 2.69 -7.29
C ALA A 142 -13.26 3.50 -6.41
N GLN A 143 -13.76 4.09 -5.31
CA GLN A 143 -12.92 4.76 -4.33
C GLN A 143 -11.94 3.77 -3.68
N GLN A 144 -12.41 2.61 -3.22
CA GLN A 144 -11.56 1.59 -2.60
C GLN A 144 -10.50 1.07 -3.58
N VAL A 145 -10.88 0.78 -4.83
CA VAL A 145 -9.93 0.39 -5.89
C VAL A 145 -8.88 1.47 -6.13
N SER A 146 -9.27 2.75 -6.11
CA SER A 146 -8.35 3.89 -6.26
C SER A 146 -7.37 4.02 -5.08
N GLU A 147 -7.87 3.89 -3.85
CA GLU A 147 -7.05 3.92 -2.64
C GLU A 147 -6.01 2.78 -2.65
N THR A 148 -6.43 1.56 -2.99
CA THR A 148 -5.55 0.40 -3.14
C THR A 148 -4.49 0.62 -4.23
N TRP A 149 -4.86 1.23 -5.36
CA TRP A 149 -3.93 1.57 -6.44
C TRP A 149 -2.84 2.55 -5.97
N ILE A 150 -3.25 3.58 -5.23
CA ILE A 150 -2.34 4.58 -4.63
C ILE A 150 -1.39 3.91 -3.63
N LEU A 151 -1.94 3.13 -2.70
CA LEU A 151 -1.18 2.43 -1.66
C LEU A 151 -0.14 1.50 -2.28
N SER A 152 -0.55 0.63 -3.19
CA SER A 152 0.32 -0.32 -3.88
C SER A 152 1.45 0.39 -4.62
N GLY A 153 1.13 1.44 -5.39
CA GLY A 153 2.12 2.21 -6.12
C GLY A 153 3.19 2.84 -5.21
N ARG A 154 2.77 3.40 -4.07
CA ARG A 154 3.68 3.99 -3.09
C ARG A 154 4.57 2.95 -2.41
N ILE A 155 4.02 1.81 -2.00
CA ILE A 155 4.80 0.73 -1.36
C ILE A 155 5.85 0.19 -2.33
N ILE A 156 5.50 -0.04 -3.60
CA ILE A 156 6.45 -0.51 -4.61
C ILE A 156 7.62 0.48 -4.74
N GLY A 157 7.35 1.77 -4.93
CA GLY A 157 8.41 2.77 -5.07
C GLY A 157 9.21 2.98 -3.79
N GLY A 158 8.57 2.84 -2.62
CA GLY A 158 9.25 2.87 -1.33
C GLY A 158 10.22 1.70 -1.15
N TRP A 159 9.82 0.49 -1.55
CA TRP A 159 10.66 -0.70 -1.47
C TRP A 159 11.90 -0.60 -2.36
N GLU A 160 11.78 -0.01 -3.55
CA GLU A 160 12.94 0.28 -4.42
C GLU A 160 14.00 1.13 -3.69
N VAL A 161 13.58 2.03 -2.80
CA VAL A 161 14.50 2.83 -1.96
C VAL A 161 15.11 2.02 -0.83
N VAL A 162 14.36 1.09 -0.23
CA VAL A 162 14.88 0.17 0.79
C VAL A 162 15.99 -0.70 0.20
N ILE A 163 15.77 -1.29 -0.97
CA ILE A 163 16.79 -2.07 -1.69
C ILE A 163 18.05 -1.23 -1.94
N ALA A 164 17.88 -0.02 -2.48
CA ALA A 164 19.01 0.87 -2.73
C ALA A 164 19.74 1.30 -1.44
N CYS A 165 19.05 1.38 -0.29
CA CYS A 165 19.66 1.64 1.01
C CYS A 165 20.56 0.47 1.43
N LEU A 166 20.06 -0.76 1.33
CA LEU A 166 20.79 -1.98 1.65
C LEU A 166 22.02 -2.17 0.76
N GLU A 167 21.90 -1.92 -0.54
CA GLU A 167 23.05 -1.97 -1.47
C GLU A 167 24.13 -0.97 -1.08
N ARG A 168 23.76 0.29 -0.81
CA ARG A 168 24.72 1.30 -0.33
C ARG A 168 25.35 0.91 1.01
N TYR A 169 24.61 0.26 1.88
CA TYR A 169 25.12 -0.22 3.17
C TYR A 169 26.19 -1.29 2.96
N ARG A 170 25.90 -2.31 2.15
CA ARG A 170 26.83 -3.39 1.76
C ARG A 170 28.10 -2.85 1.10
N GLU A 171 27.98 -1.77 0.34
CA GLU A 171 29.11 -1.10 -0.31
C GLU A 171 29.89 -0.14 0.62
N GLY A 172 29.56 -0.08 1.91
CA GLY A 172 30.21 0.79 2.89
C GLY A 172 29.94 2.29 2.68
N ARG A 173 28.98 2.63 1.81
CA ARG A 173 28.62 4.02 1.46
C ARG A 173 27.53 4.62 2.35
N HIS A 174 27.21 3.97 3.47
CA HIS A 174 26.23 4.41 4.45
C HIS A 174 26.79 5.45 5.43
N VAL A 175 28.11 5.45 5.65
CA VAL A 175 28.78 6.46 6.46
C VAL A 175 28.81 7.77 5.68
N ARG A 176 27.91 8.70 6.02
CA ARG A 176 28.14 10.11 5.72
C ARG A 176 29.46 10.46 6.38
N LYS A 177 30.48 10.81 5.59
CA LYS A 177 31.63 11.56 6.09
C LYS A 177 31.07 12.80 6.77
N THR A 178 30.90 12.76 8.09
CA THR A 178 30.75 13.94 8.90
C THR A 178 31.92 14.82 8.51
N LYS A 179 31.64 15.97 7.89
CA LYS A 179 32.64 17.04 7.85
C LYS A 179 33.07 17.19 9.29
N SER A 180 34.37 17.00 9.56
CA SER A 180 34.94 17.10 10.89
C SER A 180 34.70 18.52 11.42
N GLU A 181 33.56 18.74 12.05
CA GLU A 181 33.41 19.83 12.99
C GLU A 181 34.20 19.44 14.22
N LYS A 182 35.16 20.31 14.54
CA LYS A 182 36.06 20.19 15.69
C LYS A 182 35.23 19.91 16.94
N LEU A 183 35.58 18.83 17.64
CA LEU A 183 35.10 18.54 18.98
C LEU A 183 35.29 19.75 19.91
N PRO A 184 34.35 19.95 20.86
CA PRO A 184 34.73 20.30 22.21
C PRO A 184 34.36 19.17 23.18
N VAL A 185 35.41 18.73 23.88
CA VAL A 185 35.52 18.19 25.25
C VAL A 185 34.24 17.81 26.01
N SER A 186 34.26 16.54 26.44
CA SER A 186 33.56 15.79 27.49
C SER A 186 32.65 16.49 28.51
N THR A 187 31.50 15.86 28.75
CA THR A 187 30.84 15.71 30.07
C THR A 187 30.09 14.36 30.15
N PRO A 188 29.91 13.77 31.36
CA PRO A 188 29.61 12.35 31.50
C PRO A 188 28.13 12.01 31.34
N VAL A 189 27.93 10.78 30.88
CA VAL A 189 26.67 10.09 30.58
C VAL A 189 25.76 9.99 31.82
N GLN A 190 24.52 10.45 31.68
CA GLN A 190 23.39 9.99 32.49
C GLN A 190 22.55 9.03 31.65
N THR A 191 22.52 7.77 32.07
CA THR A 191 21.59 6.75 31.61
C THR A 191 20.22 6.96 32.25
N GLU A 192 19.20 7.23 31.46
CA GLU A 192 17.80 7.06 31.84
C GLU A 192 16.99 6.45 30.67
N PRO A 193 15.90 5.73 30.98
CA PRO A 193 15.48 4.55 30.25
C PRO A 193 14.75 4.86 28.95
N VAL A 194 14.98 4.00 27.96
CA VAL A 194 14.23 3.94 26.71
C VAL A 194 12.75 3.70 27.03
N VAL A 195 11.98 4.77 27.04
CA VAL A 195 10.52 4.70 26.96
C VAL A 195 10.19 4.11 25.60
N GLN A 196 9.72 2.86 25.63
CA GLN A 196 9.03 2.22 24.51
C GLN A 196 7.73 2.97 24.24
N ASP A 197 7.79 4.08 23.51
CA ASP A 197 6.61 4.65 22.88
C ASP A 197 6.63 4.32 21.40
N GLY A 198 5.76 3.36 21.06
CA GLY A 198 5.57 2.84 19.73
C GLY A 198 5.09 3.93 18.79
N ASN A 199 6.02 4.52 18.03
CA ASN A 199 5.67 5.20 16.79
C ASN A 199 5.43 4.15 15.70
N VAL A 200 4.35 3.39 15.92
CA VAL A 200 3.62 2.68 14.86
C VAL A 200 3.38 3.70 13.76
N VAL A 201 3.74 3.33 12.52
CA VAL A 201 3.42 4.07 11.30
C VAL A 201 2.01 4.63 11.45
N SER A 202 1.89 5.96 11.51
CA SER A 202 0.56 6.56 11.60
C SER A 202 -0.13 6.25 10.28
N LEU A 203 -0.97 5.21 10.28
CA LEU A 203 -1.71 4.70 9.12
C LEU A 203 -2.50 5.83 8.43
N GLY A 204 -2.85 6.89 9.18
CA GLY A 204 -3.45 8.11 8.67
C GLY A 204 -2.61 8.85 7.62
N ALA A 205 -1.27 8.81 7.70
CA ALA A 205 -0.40 9.46 6.70
C ALA A 205 -0.48 8.77 5.32
N TRP A 206 -0.77 7.47 5.31
CA TRP A 206 -0.93 6.66 4.12
C TRP A 206 -2.37 6.73 3.57
N ARG A 207 -3.34 6.86 4.48
CA ARG A 207 -4.78 6.89 4.15
C ARG A 207 -5.32 8.29 3.80
N ASN A 208 -4.70 9.37 4.30
CA ASN A 208 -5.26 10.72 4.17
C ASN A 208 -4.21 11.78 3.82
N ARG A 209 -4.24 12.21 2.56
CA ARG A 209 -4.00 13.62 2.20
C ARG A 209 -5.13 14.12 1.31
N SER A 210 -6.37 14.02 1.79
CA SER A 210 -7.56 14.58 1.13
C SER A 210 -8.36 15.55 2.00
N LYS A 211 -7.86 15.91 3.20
CA LYS A 211 -8.44 17.01 3.98
C LYS A 211 -7.39 18.09 4.18
N GLY A 212 -7.35 19.02 3.23
CA GLY A 212 -6.92 20.38 3.54
C GLY A 212 -8.03 21.05 4.34
N THR A 213 -7.63 21.77 5.39
CA THR A 213 -8.44 22.82 6.01
C THR A 213 -7.49 23.88 6.55
N GLY A 214 -7.64 25.11 6.08
CA GLY A 214 -6.95 26.31 6.53
C GLY A 214 -6.41 27.13 5.37
#